data_AF-A0A914KAR6-F1
#
_entry.id   AF-A0A914KAR6-F1
#
_cell.length_a   1.000
_cell.length_b   1.000
_cell.length_c   1.000
_cell.angle_alpha   90.00
_cell.angle_beta   90.00
_cell.angle_gamma   90.00
#
_symmetry.space_group_name_H-M   'P 1'
#
loop_
_entity.id
_entity.type
_entity.pdbx_description
1 polymer ?
#
loop_
_entity_poly.entity_id
_entity_poly.type
_entity_poly.pdbx_seq_one_letter_code
_entity_poly.pdbx_strand_id
1 'polypeptide(L)'
;MIDEKSTSNDKTIWKIRGILNKITPSTYNDLAVEFINKKVYEDLETLAKVVDLIFTKAIEEPTFVGIYSDLRRLQHEAESKQTGTKHFQEAVIRKCQKAFEAFLIEGTQKTSAQQGIENIEEKLKTEEDPKKREALQEDLEELQGKQKRYMLGTI
;
A
#
# COMPACT_ATOMS: atom_id res chain seq x y z
N MET A 1 -6.60 -11.75 -28.20
CA MET A 1 -5.28 -11.37 -27.68
C MET A 1 -5.49 -10.91 -26.26
N ILE A 2 -5.16 -11.73 -25.27
CA ILE A 2 -5.02 -11.23 -23.89
C ILE A 2 -3.74 -10.41 -23.92
N ASP A 3 -3.86 -9.10 -23.66
CA ASP A 3 -2.88 -8.05 -23.92
C ASP A 3 -1.46 -8.38 -23.41
N GLU A 4 -0.51 -8.49 -24.34
CA GLU A 4 0.92 -8.67 -24.06
C GLU A 4 1.47 -7.53 -23.20
N LYS A 5 0.92 -6.31 -23.37
CA LYS A 5 1.22 -5.14 -22.53
C LYS A 5 0.78 -5.32 -21.08
N SER A 6 -0.42 -5.86 -20.85
CA SER A 6 -0.95 -6.14 -19.50
C SER A 6 -0.07 -7.15 -18.77
N THR A 7 0.35 -8.21 -19.47
CA THR A 7 1.28 -9.22 -18.92
C THR A 7 2.65 -8.63 -18.56
N SER A 8 3.14 -7.66 -19.33
CA SER A 8 4.41 -6.96 -19.04
C SER A 8 4.30 -6.05 -17.81
N ASN A 9 3.19 -5.33 -17.69
CA ASN A 9 2.88 -4.47 -16.53
C ASN A 9 2.82 -5.31 -15.24
N ASP A 10 2.12 -6.45 -15.28
CA ASP A 10 2.00 -7.35 -14.12
C ASP A 10 3.36 -7.93 -13.69
N LYS A 11 4.23 -8.29 -14.64
CA LYS A 11 5.60 -8.73 -14.33
C LYS A 11 6.41 -7.62 -13.65
N THR A 12 6.24 -6.38 -14.09
CA THR A 12 6.94 -5.21 -13.51
C THR A 12 6.48 -4.98 -12.08
N ILE A 13 5.18 -5.01 -11.83
CA ILE A 13 4.58 -4.87 -10.50
C ILE A 13 5.03 -6.02 -9.58
N TRP A 14 5.06 -7.26 -10.08
CA TRP A 14 5.54 -8.41 -9.31
C TRP A 14 7.00 -8.24 -8.87
N LYS A 15 7.88 -7.76 -9.76
CA LYS A 15 9.29 -7.47 -9.42
C LYS A 15 9.40 -6.36 -8.37
N ILE A 16 8.62 -5.29 -8.53
CA ILE A 16 8.60 -4.17 -7.58
C ILE A 16 8.14 -4.63 -6.20
N ARG A 17 7.12 -5.50 -6.13
CA ARG A 17 6.70 -6.09 -4.86
C ARG A 17 7.84 -6.88 -4.21
N GLY A 18 8.60 -7.63 -5.00
CA GLY A 18 9.80 -8.32 -4.56
C GLY A 18 10.87 -7.38 -3.98
N ILE A 19 11.08 -6.22 -4.62
CA ILE A 19 11.98 -5.16 -4.14
C ILE A 19 11.49 -4.61 -2.79
N LEU A 20 10.23 -4.18 -2.72
CA LEU A 20 9.65 -3.57 -1.52
C LEU A 20 9.59 -4.53 -0.33
N ASN A 21 9.52 -5.84 -0.56
CA ASN A 21 9.58 -6.85 0.50
C ASN A 21 11.00 -7.10 1.04
N LYS A 22 12.04 -6.71 0.30
CA LYS A 22 13.45 -6.92 0.66
C LYS A 22 14.17 -5.63 1.01
N ILE A 23 13.50 -4.49 0.90
CA ILE A 23 14.12 -3.19 1.13
C ILE A 23 14.31 -2.96 2.62
N THR A 24 15.57 -2.73 3.00
CA THR A 24 16.01 -2.47 4.38
C THR A 24 17.11 -1.41 4.31
N PRO A 25 17.54 -0.80 5.43
CA PRO A 25 18.66 0.13 5.41
C PRO A 25 19.94 -0.48 4.80
N SER A 26 20.17 -1.78 5.02
CA SER A 26 21.35 -2.50 4.51
C SER A 26 21.30 -2.78 3.01
N THR A 27 20.10 -3.00 2.45
CA THR A 27 19.88 -3.37 1.04
C THR A 27 19.41 -2.20 0.18
N TYR A 28 19.25 -1.01 0.78
CA TYR A 28 18.59 0.13 0.16
C TYR A 28 19.26 0.55 -1.14
N ASN A 29 20.58 0.74 -1.17
CA ASN A 29 21.28 1.30 -2.32
C ASN A 29 21.05 0.47 -3.60
N ASP A 30 21.22 -0.86 -3.51
CA ASP A 30 21.09 -1.75 -4.66
C ASP A 30 19.63 -1.84 -5.13
N LEU A 31 18.70 -1.99 -4.18
CA LEU A 31 17.28 -2.14 -4.46
C LEU A 31 16.63 -0.85 -4.95
N ALA A 32 17.06 0.31 -4.46
CA ALA A 32 16.61 1.61 -4.94
C ALA A 32 17.01 1.80 -6.41
N VAL A 33 18.26 1.51 -6.77
CA VAL A 33 18.72 1.56 -8.17
C VAL A 33 17.91 0.60 -9.05
N GLU A 34 17.66 -0.63 -8.58
CA GLU A 34 16.82 -1.58 -9.32
C GLU A 34 15.40 -1.04 -9.54
N PHE A 35 14.82 -0.38 -8.53
CA PHE A 35 13.50 0.22 -8.60
C PHE A 35 13.46 1.37 -9.63
N ILE A 36 14.43 2.30 -9.58
CA ILE A 36 14.52 3.42 -10.54
C ILE A 36 14.58 2.90 -11.98
N ASN A 37 15.36 1.85 -12.22
CA ASN A 37 15.55 1.25 -13.53
C ASN A 37 14.27 0.63 -14.12
N LYS A 38 13.23 0.38 -13.32
CA LYS A 38 11.93 -0.08 -13.84
C LYS A 38 11.15 1.03 -14.55
N LYS A 39 11.55 2.30 -14.39
CA LYS A 39 10.94 3.47 -15.06
C LYS A 39 9.42 3.48 -14.99
N VAL A 40 8.89 3.27 -13.78
CA VAL A 40 7.45 3.11 -13.54
C VAL A 40 6.61 4.31 -13.98
N TYR A 41 7.22 5.47 -14.19
CA TYR A 41 6.58 6.70 -14.67
C TYR A 41 6.22 6.68 -16.17
N GLU A 42 6.70 5.70 -16.95
CA GLU A 42 6.40 5.59 -18.39
C GLU A 42 4.97 5.07 -18.66
N ASP A 43 4.38 4.32 -17.72
CA ASP A 43 3.03 3.76 -17.83
C ASP A 43 2.18 4.14 -16.60
N LEU A 44 1.16 4.97 -16.81
CA LEU A 44 0.36 5.55 -15.73
C LEU A 44 -0.41 4.51 -14.90
N GLU A 45 -0.81 3.39 -15.52
CA GLU A 45 -1.50 2.31 -14.82
C GLU A 45 -0.55 1.58 -13.86
N THR A 46 0.64 1.23 -14.35
CA THR A 46 1.71 0.65 -13.53
C THR A 46 2.12 1.60 -12.42
N LEU A 47 2.29 2.89 -12.73
CA LEU A 47 2.63 3.92 -11.76
C LEU A 47 1.63 3.97 -10.59
N ALA A 48 0.33 4.00 -10.89
CA ALA A 48 -0.71 4.05 -9.87
C ALA A 48 -0.63 2.83 -8.93
N LYS A 49 -0.49 1.63 -9.50
CA LYS A 49 -0.35 0.39 -8.73
C LYS A 49 0.93 0.36 -7.87
N VAL A 50 2.03 0.92 -8.38
CA VAL A 50 3.30 1.01 -7.63
C VAL A 50 3.21 2.00 -6.47
N VAL A 51 2.59 3.16 -6.69
CA VAL A 51 2.33 4.14 -5.62
C VAL A 51 1.44 3.53 -4.54
N ASP A 52 0.40 2.77 -4.93
CA ASP A 52 -0.45 2.04 -3.99
C ASP A 52 0.36 1.05 -3.15
N LEU A 53 1.25 0.26 -3.77
CA LEU A 53 2.11 -0.68 -3.05
C LEU A 53 3.03 0.01 -2.04
N ILE A 54 3.68 1.11 -2.43
CA ILE A 54 4.54 1.88 -1.53
C ILE A 54 3.73 2.43 -0.35
N PHE A 55 2.55 2.96 -0.61
CA PHE A 55 1.67 3.52 0.41
C PHE A 55 1.19 2.44 1.40
N THR A 56 0.76 1.29 0.90
CA THR A 56 0.37 0.14 1.75
C THR A 56 1.54 -0.31 2.61
N LYS A 57 2.74 -0.47 2.05
CA LYS A 57 3.93 -0.87 2.80
C LYS A 57 4.32 0.16 3.86
N ALA A 58 4.20 1.45 3.57
CA ALA A 58 4.46 2.51 4.54
C ALA A 58 3.50 2.47 5.75
N ILE A 59 2.24 2.10 5.54
CA ILE A 59 1.25 1.91 6.61
C ILE A 59 1.50 0.62 7.39
N GLU A 60 1.86 -0.47 6.69
CA GLU A 60 2.16 -1.77 7.30
C GLU A 60 3.46 -1.77 8.10
N GLU A 61 4.45 -1.00 7.65
CA GLU A 61 5.81 -0.95 8.20
C GLU A 61 6.20 0.48 8.62
N PRO A 62 5.58 1.05 9.69
CA PRO A 62 5.81 2.45 10.09
C PRO A 62 7.29 2.78 10.36
N THR A 63 8.05 1.81 10.90
CA THR A 63 9.49 1.93 11.17
C THR A 63 10.31 2.18 9.90
N PHE A 64 9.80 1.79 8.73
CA PHE A 64 10.48 1.93 7.44
C PHE A 64 9.92 3.05 6.57
N VAL A 65 9.00 3.89 7.07
CA VAL A 65 8.46 5.07 6.36
C VAL A 65 9.56 5.95 5.76
N GLY A 66 10.66 6.16 6.50
CA GLY A 66 11.80 6.94 6.01
C GLY A 66 12.40 6.38 4.71
N ILE A 67 12.52 5.05 4.62
CA ILE A 67 13.05 4.34 3.44
C ILE A 67 12.13 4.57 2.23
N TYR A 68 10.82 4.49 2.42
CA TYR A 68 9.87 4.71 1.33
C TYR A 68 9.82 6.17 0.88
N SER A 69 9.98 7.13 1.80
CA SER A 69 10.10 8.55 1.50
C SER A 69 11.34 8.84 0.65
N ASP A 70 12.49 8.27 1.03
CA ASP A 70 13.73 8.41 0.27
C ASP A 70 13.64 7.77 -1.11
N LEU A 71 13.02 6.59 -1.21
CA LEU A 71 12.77 5.92 -2.48
C LEU A 71 11.90 6.78 -3.41
N ARG A 72 10.81 7.36 -2.87
CA ARG A 72 9.93 8.30 -3.59
C ARG A 72 10.69 9.52 -4.07
N ARG A 73 11.57 10.09 -3.24
CA ARG A 73 12.40 11.25 -3.61
C ARG A 73 13.33 10.89 -4.75
N LEU A 74 14.05 9.77 -4.65
CA LEU A 74 14.98 9.32 -5.67
C LEU A 74 14.27 9.06 -7.02
N GLN A 75 13.08 8.45 -6.98
CA GLN A 75 12.26 8.21 -8.17
C GLN A 75 11.82 9.50 -8.85
N HIS A 76 11.37 10.47 -8.07
CA HIS A 76 10.97 11.78 -8.59
C HIS A 76 12.15 12.53 -9.23
N GLU A 77 13.32 12.53 -8.57
CA GLU A 77 14.53 13.15 -9.12
C GLU A 77 14.99 12.48 -10.42
N ALA A 78 14.92 11.14 -10.48
CA ALA A 78 15.30 10.37 -11.66
C ALA A 78 14.34 10.61 -12.84
N GLU A 79 13.03 10.68 -12.59
CA GLU A 79 12.03 11.04 -13.60
C GLU A 79 12.30 12.46 -14.11
N SER A 80 12.37 13.45 -13.21
CA SER A 80 12.53 14.85 -13.59
C SER A 80 13.80 15.10 -14.40
N LYS A 81 14.90 14.38 -14.12
CA LYS A 81 16.15 14.49 -14.88
C LYS A 81 16.06 13.86 -16.28
N GLN A 82 15.29 12.79 -16.45
CA GLN A 82 15.22 12.05 -17.71
C GLN A 82 14.17 12.62 -18.67
N THR A 83 13.01 13.04 -18.16
CA THR A 83 11.86 13.40 -18.99
C THR A 83 11.38 14.84 -18.78
N GLY A 84 11.79 15.50 -17.69
CA GLY A 84 11.22 16.78 -17.27
C GLY A 84 9.78 16.69 -16.73
N THR A 85 9.20 15.49 -16.65
CA THR A 85 7.85 15.25 -16.14
C THR A 85 7.85 15.02 -14.62
N LYS A 86 6.65 15.03 -14.03
CA LYS A 86 6.45 14.84 -12.58
C LYS A 86 5.30 13.86 -12.27
N HIS A 87 5.06 12.90 -13.15
CA HIS A 87 3.97 11.93 -13.02
C HIS A 87 4.04 11.18 -11.69
N PHE A 88 5.23 10.79 -11.22
CA PHE A 88 5.36 10.08 -9.95
C PHE A 88 4.92 10.96 -8.76
N GLN A 89 5.33 12.22 -8.75
CA GLN A 89 4.92 13.16 -7.71
C GLN A 89 3.41 13.41 -7.75
N GLU A 90 2.84 13.60 -8.94
CA GLU A 90 1.39 13.80 -9.10
C GLU A 90 0.59 12.58 -8.64
N ALA A 91 1.04 11.37 -8.96
CA ALA A 91 0.40 10.13 -8.53
C ALA A 91 0.42 9.99 -7.00
N VAL A 92 1.55 10.30 -6.34
CA VAL A 92 1.66 10.30 -4.87
C VAL A 92 0.69 11.32 -4.25
N ILE A 93 0.67 12.56 -4.76
CA ILE A 93 -0.23 13.61 -4.25
C ILE A 93 -1.70 13.17 -4.36
N ARG A 94 -2.10 12.66 -5.54
CA ARG A 94 -3.46 12.16 -5.76
C ARG A 94 -3.80 11.00 -4.82
N LYS A 95 -2.85 10.11 -4.55
CA LYS A 95 -3.07 9.01 -3.61
C LYS A 95 -3.27 9.51 -2.18
N CYS A 96 -2.42 10.43 -1.72
CA CYS A 96 -2.56 11.06 -0.41
C CYS A 96 -3.90 11.78 -0.25
N GLN A 97 -4.32 12.55 -1.27
CA GLN A 97 -5.63 13.22 -1.27
C GLN A 97 -6.78 12.22 -1.14
N LYS A 98 -6.79 11.17 -1.96
CA LYS A 98 -7.82 10.13 -1.89
C LYS A 98 -7.84 9.40 -0.55
N ALA A 99 -6.67 9.07 0.00
CA ALA A 99 -6.57 8.41 1.29
C ALA A 99 -7.10 9.31 2.41
N PHE A 100 -6.77 10.60 2.37
CA PHE A 100 -7.25 11.58 3.33
C PHE A 100 -8.76 11.84 3.22
N GLU A 101 -9.29 11.99 2.00
CA GLU A 101 -10.74 12.11 1.77
C GLU A 101 -11.50 10.88 2.26
N ALA A 102 -10.98 9.68 1.97
CA ALA A 102 -11.54 8.44 2.51
C ALA A 102 -11.51 8.45 4.04
N PHE A 103 -10.37 8.75 4.67
CA PHE A 103 -10.23 8.87 6.12
C PHE A 103 -11.26 9.82 6.75
N LEU A 104 -11.49 10.99 6.14
CA LEU A 104 -12.51 11.94 6.62
C LEU A 104 -13.92 11.36 6.52
N ILE A 105 -14.24 10.67 5.43
CA ILE A 105 -15.54 9.99 5.26
C ILE A 105 -15.68 8.86 6.28
N GLU A 106 -14.64 8.07 6.50
CA GLU A 106 -14.62 6.96 7.47
C GLU A 106 -14.86 7.46 8.91
N GLY A 107 -14.40 8.65 9.26
CA GLY A 107 -14.73 9.30 10.54
C GLY A 107 -16.20 9.75 10.68
N THR A 108 -16.98 9.73 9.60
CA THR A 108 -18.36 10.24 9.57
C THR A 108 -19.42 9.18 9.26
N GLN A 109 -19.06 8.03 8.68
CA GLN A 109 -20.00 6.97 8.27
C GLN A 109 -19.49 5.57 8.66
N LYS A 110 -20.40 4.64 8.97
CA LYS A 110 -20.07 3.22 9.17
C LYS A 110 -19.50 2.62 7.88
N THR A 111 -18.22 2.25 7.92
CA THR A 111 -17.47 1.75 6.76
C THR A 111 -17.62 0.24 6.60
N SER A 112 -17.19 -0.32 5.46
CA SER A 112 -17.11 -1.77 5.25
C SER A 112 -16.19 -2.46 6.25
N ALA A 113 -15.14 -1.78 6.73
CA ALA A 113 -14.26 -2.27 7.80
C ALA A 113 -15.01 -2.33 9.15
N GLN A 114 -15.76 -1.28 9.49
CA GLN A 114 -16.60 -1.24 10.69
C GLN A 114 -17.69 -2.33 10.64
N GLN A 115 -18.32 -2.52 9.49
CA GLN A 115 -19.29 -3.60 9.25
C GLN A 115 -18.64 -4.98 9.37
N GLY A 116 -17.41 -5.15 8.89
CA GLY A 116 -16.65 -6.40 9.04
C GLY A 116 -16.39 -6.74 10.50
N ILE A 117 -16.00 -5.75 11.31
CA ILE A 117 -15.81 -5.89 12.76
C ILE A 117 -17.13 -6.27 13.43
N GLU A 118 -18.21 -5.52 13.17
CA GLU A 118 -19.54 -5.80 13.74
C GLU A 118 -20.04 -7.22 13.39
N ASN A 119 -19.83 -7.65 12.13
CA ASN A 119 -20.21 -9.00 11.69
C ASN A 119 -19.44 -10.11 12.42
N ILE A 120 -18.15 -9.91 12.71
CA ILE A 120 -17.34 -10.89 13.47
C ILE A 120 -17.77 -10.89 14.94
N GLU A 121 -18.04 -9.71 15.52
CA GLU A 121 -18.56 -9.58 16.88
C GLU A 121 -19.94 -10.25 17.05
N GLU A 122 -20.81 -10.16 16.04
CA GLU A 122 -22.10 -10.86 16.05
C GLU A 122 -21.93 -12.38 15.97
N LYS A 123 -21.04 -12.89 15.11
CA LYS A 123 -20.72 -14.32 15.04
C LYS A 123 -20.13 -14.85 16.35
N LEU A 124 -19.30 -14.06 17.03
CA LEU A 124 -18.74 -14.41 18.34
C LEU A 124 -19.80 -14.53 19.45
N LYS A 125 -20.95 -13.86 19.31
CA LYS A 125 -22.06 -13.97 20.27
C LYS A 125 -22.83 -15.28 20.12
N THR A 126 -22.89 -15.84 18.91
CA THR A 126 -23.68 -17.03 18.58
C THR A 126 -22.86 -18.31 18.44
N GLU A 127 -21.53 -18.20 18.31
CA GLU A 127 -20.63 -19.35 18.22
C GLU A 127 -20.37 -19.96 19.61
N GLU A 128 -20.66 -21.25 19.77
CA GLU A 128 -20.47 -22.02 21.00
C GLU A 128 -19.20 -22.89 20.96
N ASP A 129 -18.68 -23.20 19.77
CA ASP A 129 -17.47 -24.01 19.62
C ASP A 129 -16.23 -23.21 20.07
N PRO A 130 -15.49 -23.68 21.10
CA PRO A 130 -14.37 -22.93 21.66
C PRO A 130 -13.24 -22.69 20.65
N LYS A 131 -12.98 -23.62 19.71
CA LYS A 131 -11.92 -23.45 18.70
C LYS A 131 -12.32 -22.43 17.65
N LYS A 132 -13.59 -22.42 17.23
CA LYS A 132 -14.09 -21.42 16.26
C LYS A 132 -14.18 -20.04 16.88
N ARG A 133 -14.54 -19.94 18.16
CA ARG A 133 -14.51 -18.67 18.90
C ARG A 133 -13.10 -18.08 18.96
N GLU A 134 -12.09 -18.91 19.26
CA GLU A 134 -10.69 -18.48 19.29
C GLU A 134 -10.23 -17.96 17.92
N ALA A 135 -10.51 -18.68 16.85
CA ALA A 135 -10.20 -18.22 15.48
C ALA A 135 -10.91 -16.90 15.12
N LEU A 136 -12.19 -16.75 15.48
CA LEU A 136 -12.94 -15.50 15.24
C LEU A 136 -12.40 -14.32 16.09
N GLN A 137 -11.85 -14.58 17.28
CA GLN A 137 -11.20 -13.56 18.10
C GLN A 137 -9.87 -13.11 17.49
N GLU A 138 -9.06 -14.04 16.98
CA GLU A 138 -7.83 -13.71 16.24
C GLU A 138 -8.14 -12.85 15.00
N ASP A 139 -9.13 -13.25 14.20
CA ASP A 139 -9.57 -12.50 13.02
C ASP A 139 -10.04 -11.08 13.37
N LEU A 140 -10.79 -10.94 14.48
CA LEU A 140 -11.26 -9.65 14.99
C LEU A 140 -10.09 -8.74 15.37
N GLU A 141 -9.13 -9.26 16.12
CA GLU A 141 -7.96 -8.51 16.56
C GLU A 141 -7.08 -8.09 15.37
N GLU A 142 -6.91 -8.98 14.38
CA GLU A 142 -6.18 -8.67 13.16
C GLU A 142 -6.86 -7.53 12.38
N LEU A 143 -8.19 -7.59 12.22
CA LEU A 143 -8.96 -6.58 11.48
C LEU A 143 -8.95 -5.22 12.20
N GLN A 144 -9.14 -5.20 13.52
CA GLN A 144 -9.02 -3.99 14.34
C GLN A 144 -7.60 -3.41 14.27
N GLY A 145 -6.58 -4.27 14.34
CA GLY A 145 -5.18 -3.87 14.19
C GLY A 145 -4.90 -3.24 12.82
N LYS A 146 -5.42 -3.81 11.74
CA LYS A 146 -5.31 -3.25 10.38
C LYS A 146 -5.99 -1.89 10.29
N GLN A 147 -7.21 -1.77 10.80
CA GLN A 147 -7.96 -0.51 10.81
C GLN A 147 -7.21 0.57 11.59
N LYS A 148 -6.69 0.25 12.78
CA LYS A 148 -5.89 1.17 13.59
C LYS A 148 -4.63 1.64 12.89
N ARG A 149 -3.88 0.71 12.25
CA ARG A 149 -2.68 1.06 11.47
C ARG A 149 -3.02 1.99 10.31
N TYR A 150 -4.11 1.71 9.59
CA TYR A 150 -4.58 2.55 8.51
C TYR A 150 -4.94 3.97 9.00
N MET A 151 -5.75 4.07 10.06
CA MET A 151 -6.16 5.35 10.64
C MET A 151 -4.97 6.20 11.11
N LEU A 152 -4.01 5.58 11.81
CA LEU A 152 -2.83 6.29 12.30
C LEU A 152 -1.81 6.60 11.20
N GLY A 153 -1.67 5.73 10.20
CA GLY A 153 -0.71 5.90 9.12
C GLY A 153 -1.17 6.84 7.99
N THR A 154 -2.45 7.19 7.96
CA THR A 154 -3.01 8.12 6.97
C THR A 154 -2.87 9.59 7.39
N ILE A 155 -2.66 9.87 8.68
CA ILE A 155 -2.49 11.21 9.28
C ILE A 155 -1.04 11.66 9.17
#